data_AF-A0A2M6YAT0-F1
#
_entry.id   AF-A0A2M6YAT0-F1
#
_cell.length_a   1.000
_cell.length_b   1.000
_cell.length_c   1.000
_cell.angle_alpha   90.00
_cell.angle_beta   90.00
_cell.angle_gamma   90.00
#
_symmetry.space_group_name_H-M   'P 1'
#
loop_
_entity.id
_entity.type
_entity.pdbx_description
1 polymer ?
#
loop_
_entity_poly.entity_id
_entity_poly.type
_entity_poly.pdbx_seq_one_letter_code
_entity_poly.pdbx_strand_id
1 'polypeptide(L)'
;VEIVNALKDPDWRGVKKEGNHDLVMFFGIRTDLAEQTLSVLKHFAYTHLKTMTLCKFYYPHANYSLPNFRKDEQWKDFLDSLVECLKK
;
A
#
# COMPACT_ATOMS: atom_id res chain seq x y z
N VAL A 1 0.75 8.69 -10.62
CA VAL A 1 -0.55 8.88 -11.29
C VAL A 1 -0.79 7.75 -12.29
N GLU A 2 0.07 7.54 -13.29
CA GLU A 2 -0.10 6.47 -14.30
C GLU A 2 -0.27 5.05 -13.75
N ILE A 3 0.53 4.67 -12.75
CA ILE A 3 0.43 3.33 -12.15
C ILE A 3 -0.93 3.06 -11.50
N VAL A 4 -1.59 4.10 -10.98
CA VAL A 4 -2.90 3.99 -10.33
C VAL A 4 -3.96 3.70 -11.38
N ASN A 5 -3.85 4.30 -12.57
CA ASN A 5 -4.75 4.01 -13.68
C ASN A 5 -4.61 2.57 -14.15
N ALA A 6 -3.38 2.06 -14.23
CA ALA A 6 -3.11 0.67 -14.59
C ALA A 6 -3.65 -0.31 -13.54
N LEU A 7 -3.47 -0.01 -12.24
CA LEU A 7 -3.97 -0.82 -11.13
C LEU A 7 -5.49 -0.87 -11.00
N LYS A 8 -6.23 0.03 -11.66
CA LYS A 8 -7.70 -0.03 -11.72
C LYS A 8 -8.19 -1.04 -12.73
N ASP A 9 -7.41 -1.31 -13.76
CA ASP A 9 -7.79 -2.19 -14.85
C ASP A 9 -7.57 -3.65 -14.41
N PRO A 10 -8.65 -4.45 -14.23
CA PRO A 10 -8.52 -5.85 -13.83
C PRO A 10 -7.74 -6.67 -14.86
N ASP A 11 -7.76 -6.27 -16.14
CA ASP A 11 -7.09 -6.96 -17.24
C ASP A 11 -5.63 -6.52 -17.42
N TRP A 12 -5.15 -5.58 -16.60
CA TRP A 12 -3.77 -5.15 -16.64
C TRP A 12 -2.83 -6.29 -16.26
N ARG A 13 -1.84 -6.58 -17.12
CA ARG A 13 -0.89 -7.70 -16.91
C ARG A 13 0.20 -7.42 -15.88
N GLY A 14 0.08 -6.35 -15.09
CA GLY A 14 1.09 -5.95 -14.12
C GLY A 14 2.36 -5.42 -14.79
N VAL A 15 3.29 -4.95 -13.95
CA VAL A 15 4.54 -4.32 -14.42
C VAL A 15 5.42 -5.30 -15.22
N LYS A 16 5.42 -6.58 -14.82
CA LYS A 16 6.20 -7.65 -15.45
C LYS A 16 5.46 -8.42 -16.54
N LYS A 17 4.20 -8.07 -16.84
CA LYS A 17 3.32 -8.80 -17.79
C LYS A 17 2.94 -10.22 -17.34
N GLU A 18 3.07 -10.53 -16.05
CA GLU A 18 2.83 -11.86 -15.46
C GLU A 18 1.43 -12.00 -14.84
N GLY A 19 0.63 -10.93 -14.83
CA GLY A 19 -0.70 -10.90 -14.23
C GLY A 19 -0.90 -9.64 -13.39
N ASN A 20 -2.16 -9.35 -13.07
CA ASN A 20 -2.48 -8.22 -12.23
C ASN A 20 -2.04 -8.47 -10.77
N HIS A 21 -1.79 -7.39 -10.03
CA HIS A 21 -1.39 -7.47 -8.64
C HIS A 21 -2.62 -7.64 -7.73
N ASP A 22 -2.52 -8.53 -6.75
CA ASP A 22 -3.53 -8.76 -5.72
C ASP A 22 -3.30 -7.87 -4.48
N LEU A 23 -2.05 -7.48 -4.22
CA LEU A 23 -1.65 -6.59 -3.13
C LEU A 23 -0.71 -5.47 -3.61
N VAL A 24 -1.03 -4.24 -3.23
CA VAL A 24 -0.14 -3.07 -3.39
C VAL A 24 0.21 -2.48 -2.03
N MET A 25 1.51 -2.28 -1.80
CA MET A 25 2.06 -1.69 -0.59
C MET A 25 2.55 -0.26 -0.83
N PHE A 26 2.14 0.66 0.03
CA PHE A 26 2.61 2.05 0.06
C PHE A 26 3.62 2.23 1.18
N PHE A 27 4.80 2.73 0.83
CA PHE A 27 5.89 3.00 1.76
C PHE A 27 6.69 4.21 1.29
N GLY A 28 7.05 5.11 2.22
CA GLY A 28 7.92 6.27 1.93
C GLY A 28 7.32 7.31 0.97
N ILE A 29 6.00 7.35 0.81
CA ILE A 29 5.29 8.27 -0.08
C ILE A 29 4.70 9.46 0.68
N ARG A 30 4.56 10.60 -0.01
CA ARG A 30 3.89 11.80 0.55
C ARG A 30 2.43 11.48 0.88
N THR A 31 1.98 11.85 2.07
CA THR A 31 0.66 11.45 2.61
C THR A 31 -0.50 11.85 1.70
N ASP A 32 -0.51 13.07 1.19
CA ASP A 32 -1.55 13.57 0.28
C ASP A 32 -1.65 12.73 -1.01
N LEU A 33 -0.50 12.34 -1.60
CA LEU A 33 -0.47 11.53 -2.80
C LEU A 33 -0.94 10.10 -2.54
N ALA A 34 -0.56 9.55 -1.38
CA ALA A 34 -1.06 8.24 -0.95
C ALA A 34 -2.57 8.25 -0.73
N GLU A 35 -3.12 9.24 0.00
CA GLU A 35 -4.56 9.31 0.26
C GLU A 35 -5.37 9.44 -1.04
N GLN A 36 -4.94 10.31 -1.95
CA GLN A 36 -5.59 10.44 -3.27
C GLN A 36 -5.55 9.14 -4.05
N THR A 37 -4.39 8.47 -4.06
CA THR A 37 -4.23 7.19 -4.76
C THR A 37 -5.08 6.09 -4.14
N LEU A 38 -5.03 5.94 -2.82
CA LEU A 38 -5.77 4.93 -2.08
C LEU A 38 -7.28 5.14 -2.22
N SER A 39 -7.76 6.39 -2.23
CA SER A 39 -9.17 6.69 -2.48
C SER A 39 -9.62 6.16 -3.85
N VAL A 40 -8.82 6.35 -4.89
CA VAL A 40 -9.13 5.80 -6.23
C VAL A 40 -9.16 4.27 -6.20
N LEU A 41 -8.13 3.62 -5.65
CA LEU A 41 -8.06 2.16 -5.61
C LEU A 41 -9.20 1.55 -4.77
N LYS A 42 -9.57 2.18 -3.66
CA LYS A 42 -10.69 1.76 -2.80
C LYS A 42 -12.04 1.74 -3.53
N HIS A 43 -12.27 2.64 -4.49
CA HIS A 43 -13.57 2.70 -5.19
C HIS A 43 -13.56 1.95 -6.52
N PHE A 44 -12.42 1.88 -7.20
CA PHE A 44 -12.36 1.36 -8.57
C PHE A 44 -11.64 0.00 -8.70
N ALA A 45 -10.82 -0.39 -7.73
CA ALA A 45 -10.04 -1.64 -7.76
C ALA A 45 -10.41 -2.62 -6.61
N TYR A 46 -11.43 -2.33 -5.81
CA TYR A 46 -11.76 -3.07 -4.58
C TYR A 46 -12.08 -4.56 -4.76
N THR A 47 -12.45 -4.96 -5.98
CA THR A 47 -12.82 -6.34 -6.31
C THR A 47 -11.62 -7.28 -6.41
N HIS A 48 -10.46 -6.77 -6.86
CA HIS A 48 -9.29 -7.58 -7.16
C HIS A 48 -8.02 -7.13 -6.44
N LEU A 49 -7.98 -5.89 -5.93
CA LEU A 49 -6.79 -5.31 -5.34
C LEU A 49 -6.98 -5.01 -3.85
N LYS A 50 -6.04 -5.48 -3.03
CA LYS A 50 -5.87 -5.07 -1.64
C LYS A 50 -4.76 -4.03 -1.53
N THR A 51 -4.96 -3.08 -0.63
CA THR A 51 -4.01 -1.99 -0.38
C THR A 51 -3.51 -2.06 1.05
N MET A 52 -2.19 -1.96 1.22
CA MET A 52 -1.54 -1.91 2.53
C MET A 52 -0.61 -0.71 2.61
N THR A 53 -0.55 -0.06 3.77
CA THR A 53 0.43 1.00 4.04
C THR A 53 1.36 0.60 5.18
N LEU A 54 2.66 0.83 4.98
CA LEU A 54 3.70 0.61 5.99
C LEU A 54 4.32 1.94 6.45
N CYS A 55 3.54 3.01 6.39
CA CYS A 55 3.95 4.36 6.74
C CYS A 55 3.70 4.65 8.23
N LYS A 56 4.33 5.71 8.75
CA LYS A 56 4.17 6.15 10.15
C LYS A 56 2.78 6.68 10.52
N PHE A 57 1.99 7.05 9.50
CA PHE A 57 0.65 7.59 9.67
C PHE A 57 -0.40 6.58 9.23
N TYR A 58 -1.58 6.70 9.81
CA TYR A 58 -2.75 5.91 9.49
C TYR A 58 -3.45 6.44 8.24
N TYR A 59 -3.79 5.55 7.30
CA TYR A 59 -4.45 5.82 6.04
C TYR A 59 -5.84 5.15 6.00
N PRO A 60 -6.96 5.90 6.12
CA PRO A 60 -8.31 5.35 6.19
C PRO A 60 -8.81 4.78 4.85
N HIS A 61 -8.15 5.12 3.75
CA HIS A 61 -8.50 4.60 2.43
C HIS A 61 -7.83 3.27 2.10
N ALA A 62 -6.83 2.84 2.88
CA ALA A 62 -6.20 1.53 2.71
C ALA A 62 -7.03 0.41 3.35
N ASN A 63 -6.88 -0.82 2.85
CA ASN A 63 -7.46 -1.99 3.52
C ASN A 63 -6.73 -2.30 4.82
N TYR A 64 -5.41 -2.17 4.81
CA TYR A 64 -4.54 -2.38 5.96
C TYR A 64 -3.65 -1.16 6.13
N SER A 65 -3.69 -0.55 7.30
CA SER A 65 -2.81 0.57 7.64
C SER A 65 -2.26 0.36 9.03
N LEU A 66 -0.99 0.69 9.20
CA LEU A 66 -0.38 0.79 10.51
C LEU A 66 -1.04 1.90 11.34
N PRO A 67 -1.04 1.78 12.68
CA PRO A 67 -1.45 2.87 13.56
C PRO A 67 -0.47 4.05 13.44
N ASN A 68 -0.91 5.22 13.92
CA ASN A 68 -0.04 6.38 13.98
C ASN A 68 1.11 6.17 14.98
N PHE A 69 2.34 6.20 14.48
CA PHE A 69 3.55 6.21 15.30
C PHE A 69 3.97 7.65 15.60
N ARG A 70 4.19 7.97 16.89
CA ARG A 70 4.65 9.31 17.31
C ARG A 70 6.15 9.48 17.19
N LYS A 71 6.91 8.39 17.36
CA LYS A 71 8.38 8.37 17.30
C LYS A 71 8.82 7.53 16.12
N ASP A 72 9.75 8.04 15.33
CA ASP A 72 10.28 7.33 14.16
C ASP A 72 11.03 6.04 14.57
N GLU A 73 11.63 6.01 15.76
CA GLU A 73 12.26 4.81 16.33
C GLU A 73 11.27 3.64 16.47
N GLN A 74 10.06 3.90 16.99
CA GLN A 74 9.04 2.85 17.16
C GLN A 74 8.55 2.29 15.83
N TRP A 75 8.44 3.16 14.82
CA TRP A 75 8.08 2.75 13.48
C TRP A 75 9.19 1.90 12.85
N LYS A 76 10.45 2.31 13.03
CA LYS A 76 11.61 1.54 12.58
C LYS A 76 11.67 0.17 13.24
N ASP A 77 11.53 0.09 14.56
CA ASP A 77 11.57 -1.17 15.31
C ASP A 77 10.47 -2.15 14.85
N PHE A 78 9.29 -1.63 14.52
CA PHE A 78 8.21 -2.42 13.92
C PHE A 78 8.60 -2.99 12.55
N LEU A 79 9.21 -2.19 11.69
CA LEU A 79 9.66 -2.65 10.37
C LEU A 79 10.79 -3.69 10.49
N ASP A 80 11.73 -3.48 11.41
CA ASP A 80 12.82 -4.42 11.67
C ASP A 80 12.26 -5.77 12.17
N SER A 81 11.30 -5.72 13.11
CA SER A 81 10.59 -6.92 13.59
C SER A 81 9.79 -7.63 12.48
N LEU A 82 9.15 -6.87 11.59
CA LEU A 82 8.42 -7.43 10.45
C LEU A 82 9.38 -8.18 9.50
N VAL A 83 10.54 -7.60 9.19
CA VAL A 83 11.56 -8.24 8.36
C VAL A 83 12.11 -9.50 9.02
N GLU A 84 12.32 -9.50 10.34
CA GLU A 84 12.74 -10.70 11.07
C GLU A 84 11.69 -11.81 11.02
N CYS A 85 10.40 -11.47 11.16
CA CYS A 85 9.31 -12.44 11.04
C CYS A 85 9.24 -13.08 9.64
N LEU A 86 9.55 -12.33 8.58
CA LEU A 86 9.50 -12.82 7.20
C LEU A 86 10.72 -13.70 6.80
N LYS A 87 11.79 -13.69 7.60
CA LYS A 87 12.97 -14.54 7.38
C LYS A 87 12.81 -15.96 7.92
N LYS A 88 11.78 -16.21 8.72
CA LYS A 88 11.42 -17.53 9.24
C LYS A 88 10.53 -18.27 8.27
#